data_AF-A0A9J6DTM1-F1
#
_entry.id   AF-A0A9J6DTM1-F1
#
_cell.length_a   1.000
_cell.length_b   1.000
_cell.length_c   1.000
_cell.angle_alpha   90.00
_cell.angle_beta   90.00
_cell.angle_gamma   90.00
#
_symmetry.space_group_name_H-M   'P 1'
#
loop_
_entity.id
_entity.type
_entity.pdbx_description
1 polymer ?
#
loop_
_entity_poly.entity_id
_entity_poly.type
_entity_poly.pdbx_seq_one_letter_code
_entity_poly.pdbx_strand_id
1 'polypeptide(L)'
;MSSLIKRTVVFTNVSECVLYKWLKEHNKHVEVLSPKTLSRGGRGRNREHLLDDFNLGELRRVMHGFYKRREIPMVRKLTAYFKEDNSLLSVSATTIHRMLLNVGVRYKKRSRNSFLIKATHVIRG
;
A
#
# COMPACT_ATOMS: atom_id res chain seq x y z
N MET A 1 9.84 -16.04 -46.04
CA MET A 1 9.88 -15.65 -44.61
C MET A 1 10.10 -16.83 -43.65
N SER A 2 9.44 -17.98 -43.85
CA SER A 2 9.57 -19.16 -42.98
C SER A 2 11.00 -19.76 -42.89
N SER A 3 11.78 -19.71 -43.97
CA SER A 3 13.16 -20.24 -43.99
C SER A 3 14.15 -19.45 -43.14
N LEU A 4 13.96 -18.13 -43.02
CA LEU A 4 14.84 -17.25 -42.22
C LEU A 4 14.58 -17.45 -40.73
N ILE A 5 13.31 -17.57 -40.33
CA ILE A 5 12.91 -17.86 -38.94
C ILE A 5 13.49 -19.19 -38.48
N LYS A 6 13.40 -20.24 -39.30
CA LYS A 6 13.98 -21.56 -38.98
C LYS A 6 15.49 -21.49 -38.73
N ARG A 7 16.23 -20.74 -39.55
CA ARG A 7 17.68 -20.53 -39.36
C ARG A 7 17.98 -19.77 -38.06
N THR A 8 17.22 -18.72 -37.78
CA THR A 8 17.39 -17.92 -36.55
C THR A 8 17.05 -18.72 -35.29
N VAL A 9 16.05 -19.59 -35.33
CA VAL A 9 15.73 -20.52 -34.22
C VAL A 9 16.92 -21.41 -33.89
N VAL A 10 17.52 -22.04 -34.92
CA VAL A 10 18.69 -22.91 -34.72
C VAL A 10 19.88 -22.11 -34.17
N PHE A 11 20.10 -20.89 -34.68
CA PHE A 11 21.24 -20.06 -34.28
C PHE A 11 21.11 -19.46 -32.87
N THR A 12 19.92 -18.97 -32.51
CA THR A 12 19.68 -18.27 -31.23
C THR A 12 19.12 -19.18 -30.13
N ASN A 13 18.73 -20.40 -30.48
CA ASN A 13 18.01 -21.35 -29.62
C ASN A 13 16.74 -20.75 -28.98
N VAL A 14 16.08 -19.83 -29.69
CA VAL A 14 14.79 -19.23 -29.31
C VAL A 14 13.68 -19.91 -30.11
N SER A 15 12.52 -20.16 -29.51
CA SER A 15 11.42 -20.85 -30.20
C SER A 15 10.82 -20.02 -31.35
N GLU A 16 10.32 -20.71 -32.39
CA GLU A 16 9.69 -20.06 -33.55
C GLU A 16 8.57 -19.11 -33.13
N CYS A 17 7.77 -19.50 -32.14
CA CYS A 17 6.67 -18.69 -31.62
C CYS A 17 7.12 -17.34 -31.04
N VAL A 18 8.30 -17.26 -30.43
CA VAL A 18 8.83 -15.99 -29.90
C VAL A 18 9.30 -15.10 -31.04
N LEU A 19 9.98 -15.65 -32.05
CA LEU A 19 10.40 -14.88 -33.22
C LEU A 19 9.20 -14.32 -33.99
N TYR A 20 8.10 -15.08 -34.15
CA TYR A 20 6.88 -14.57 -34.74
C TYR A 20 6.24 -13.44 -33.92
N LYS A 21 6.27 -13.52 -32.59
CA LYS A 21 5.78 -12.44 -31.71
C LYS A 21 6.59 -11.18 -31.88
N TRP A 22 7.93 -11.27 -31.86
CA TRP A 22 8.80 -10.12 -32.08
C TRP A 22 8.66 -9.51 -33.47
N LEU A 23 8.55 -10.34 -34.51
CA LEU A 23 8.34 -9.85 -35.88
C LEU A 23 7.01 -9.08 -35.99
N LYS A 24 5.95 -9.61 -35.35
CA LYS A 24 4.64 -8.94 -35.30
C LYS A 24 4.71 -7.62 -34.52
N GLU A 25 5.44 -7.57 -33.41
CA GLU A 25 5.64 -6.37 -32.61
C GLU A 25 6.48 -5.32 -33.36
N HIS A 26 7.57 -5.73 -34.02
CA HIS A 26 8.41 -4.88 -34.85
C HIS A 26 7.67 -4.33 -36.09
N ASN A 27 6.78 -5.11 -36.69
CA ASN A 27 5.95 -4.61 -37.79
C ASN A 27 4.92 -3.57 -37.31
N LYS A 28 4.57 -3.59 -36.01
CA LYS A 28 3.61 -2.66 -35.41
C LYS A 28 4.28 -1.41 -34.83
N HIS A 29 5.51 -1.55 -34.34
CA HIS A 29 6.32 -0.50 -33.72
C HIS A 29 7.72 -0.51 -34.34
N VAL A 30 8.21 0.64 -34.81
CA VAL A 30 9.55 0.78 -35.42
C VAL A 30 10.67 0.33 -34.46
N GLU A 31 10.41 0.31 -33.16
CA GLU A 31 11.32 -0.16 -32.12
C GLU A 31 10.72 -1.33 -31.32
N VAL A 32 11.54 -2.34 -31.02
CA VAL A 32 11.16 -3.43 -30.13
C VAL A 32 11.31 -2.94 -28.69
N LEU A 33 10.20 -2.55 -28.08
CA LEU A 33 10.17 -2.19 -26.66
C LEU A 33 10.41 -3.43 -25.80
N SER A 34 11.13 -3.26 -24.70
CA SER A 34 11.21 -4.32 -23.68
C SER A 34 9.78 -4.72 -23.27
N PRO A 35 9.52 -6.03 -23.03
CA PRO A 35 8.21 -6.46 -22.58
C PRO A 35 7.82 -5.62 -21.37
N LYS A 36 6.66 -4.95 -21.43
CA LYS A 36 6.07 -4.36 -20.23
C LYS A 36 5.74 -5.53 -19.32
N THR A 37 6.69 -5.98 -18.51
CA THR A 37 6.40 -6.84 -17.39
C THR A 37 5.39 -6.03 -16.59
N LEU A 38 4.14 -6.49 -16.55
CA LEU A 38 3.23 -6.06 -15.49
C LEU A 38 4.05 -6.29 -14.24
N SER A 39 4.51 -5.21 -13.60
CA SER A 39 5.17 -5.34 -12.32
C SER A 39 4.22 -6.21 -11.51
N ARG A 40 4.68 -7.37 -11.04
CA ARG A 40 3.86 -8.22 -10.17
C ARG A 40 3.48 -7.49 -8.86
N GLY A 41 3.86 -6.22 -8.70
CA GLY A 41 3.37 -5.28 -7.69
C GLY A 41 2.79 -3.95 -8.23
N GLY A 42 2.36 -3.87 -9.49
CA GLY A 42 2.01 -2.60 -10.16
C GLY A 42 0.51 -2.32 -10.31
N ARG A 43 -0.23 -2.13 -9.22
CA ARG A 43 -1.47 -1.33 -9.21
C ARG A 43 -1.65 -0.64 -7.85
N GLY A 44 -1.41 0.67 -7.79
CA GLY A 44 -2.03 1.58 -6.80
C GLY A 44 -1.75 1.33 -5.31
N ARG A 45 -0.50 1.05 -4.91
CA ARG A 45 -0.15 0.87 -3.48
C ARG A 45 0.45 2.10 -2.79
N ASN A 46 0.53 3.24 -3.46
CA ASN A 46 0.85 4.51 -2.81
C ASN A 46 -0.36 5.07 -2.02
N ARG A 47 -0.99 4.24 -1.18
CA ARG A 47 -1.94 4.70 -0.15
C ARG A 47 -1.26 5.52 0.93
N GLU A 48 0.06 5.49 0.95
CA GLU A 48 0.93 6.32 1.77
C GLU A 48 0.67 7.81 1.49
N HIS A 49 0.45 8.18 0.22
CA HIS A 49 0.05 9.54 -0.18
C HIS A 49 -1.44 9.88 0.10
N LEU A 50 -2.29 8.90 0.43
CA LEU A 50 -3.68 9.18 0.82
C LEU A 50 -3.78 9.66 2.27
N LEU A 51 -2.78 9.32 3.09
CA LEU A 51 -2.73 9.68 4.50
C LEU A 51 -1.80 10.87 4.68
N ASP A 52 -2.32 12.04 4.35
CA ASP A 52 -1.64 13.31 4.56
C ASP A 52 -1.26 13.52 6.05
N ASP A 53 -0.21 14.31 6.30
CA ASP A 53 0.32 14.58 7.64
C ASP A 53 -0.75 15.21 8.55
N PHE A 54 -1.67 15.97 7.97
CA PHE A 54 -2.85 16.52 8.66
C PHE A 54 -3.69 15.42 9.33
N ASN A 55 -3.96 14.34 8.60
CA ASN A 55 -4.78 13.22 9.09
C ASN A 55 -4.07 12.46 10.21
N LEU A 56 -2.75 12.35 10.13
CA LEU A 56 -1.92 11.75 11.18
C LEU A 56 -1.90 12.64 12.45
N GLY A 57 -1.85 13.97 12.28
CA GLY A 57 -1.96 14.94 13.36
C GLY A 57 -3.30 14.89 14.08
N GLU A 58 -4.39 14.82 13.34
CA GLU A 58 -5.75 14.68 13.86
C GLU A 58 -5.92 13.38 14.67
N LEU A 59 -5.47 12.25 14.12
CA LEU A 59 -5.49 10.96 14.82
C LEU A 59 -4.70 11.03 16.13
N ARG A 60 -3.53 11.70 16.13
CA ARG A 60 -2.72 11.89 17.34
C ARG A 60 -3.48 12.72 18.38
N ARG A 61 -4.17 13.80 17.98
CA ARG A 61 -5.01 14.63 18.86
C ARG A 61 -6.12 13.81 19.52
N VAL A 62 -6.89 13.07 18.71
CA VAL A 62 -7.98 12.21 19.20
C VAL A 62 -7.44 11.16 20.17
N MET A 63 -6.36 10.45 19.79
CA MET A 63 -5.71 9.45 20.63
C MET A 63 -5.25 10.03 21.97
N HIS A 64 -4.64 11.23 21.95
CA HIS A 64 -4.25 11.94 23.18
C HIS A 64 -5.46 12.29 24.06
N GLY A 65 -6.60 12.64 23.47
CA GLY A 65 -7.86 12.84 24.19
C GLY A 65 -8.31 11.59 24.96
N PHE A 66 -8.21 10.41 24.35
CA PHE A 66 -8.50 9.13 25.04
C PHE A 66 -7.56 8.90 26.22
N TYR A 67 -6.25 9.13 26.06
CA TYR A 67 -5.30 9.02 27.18
C TYR A 67 -5.58 10.01 28.31
N LYS A 68 -5.97 11.26 28.00
CA LYS A 68 -6.35 12.27 29.00
C LYS A 68 -7.57 11.82 29.82
N ARG A 69 -8.52 11.13 29.18
CA ARG A 69 -9.69 10.52 29.84
C ARG A 69 -9.40 9.19 30.54
N ARG A 70 -8.14 8.74 30.59
CA ARG A 70 -7.71 7.41 31.08
C ARG A 70 -8.41 6.25 30.38
N GLU A 71 -8.89 6.48 29.16
CA GLU A 71 -9.51 5.45 28.34
C GLU A 71 -8.49 4.81 27.41
N ILE A 72 -8.71 3.53 27.12
CA ILE A 72 -7.91 2.77 26.17
C ILE A 72 -8.34 3.15 24.74
N PRO A 73 -7.47 3.78 23.93
CA PRO A 73 -7.79 3.96 22.53
C PRO A 73 -7.66 2.59 21.85
N MET A 74 -8.79 2.05 21.40
CA MET A 74 -8.84 0.85 20.55
C MET A 74 -9.21 1.27 19.13
N VAL A 75 -8.80 0.49 18.12
CA VAL A 75 -9.14 0.79 16.70
C VAL A 75 -10.64 0.98 16.52
N ARG A 76 -11.46 0.12 17.14
CA ARG A 76 -12.93 0.21 17.07
C ARG A 76 -13.46 1.51 17.66
N LYS A 77 -12.94 1.95 18.81
CA LYS A 77 -13.34 3.21 19.46
C LYS A 77 -12.94 4.42 18.62
N LEU A 78 -11.72 4.41 18.08
CA LEU A 78 -11.26 5.46 17.17
C LEU A 78 -12.10 5.49 15.89
N THR A 79 -12.43 4.33 15.33
CA THR A 79 -13.30 4.25 14.14
C THR A 79 -14.71 4.78 14.42
N ALA A 80 -15.26 4.49 15.60
CA ALA A 80 -16.56 5.04 16.00
C ALA A 80 -16.49 6.57 16.15
N TYR A 81 -15.47 7.08 16.83
CA TYR A 81 -15.25 8.52 17.01
C TYR A 81 -15.14 9.26 15.67
N PHE A 82 -14.37 8.73 14.71
CA PHE A 82 -14.23 9.30 13.37
C PHE A 82 -15.50 9.19 12.51
N LYS A 83 -16.45 8.32 12.88
CA LYS A 83 -17.75 8.22 12.19
C LYS A 83 -18.80 9.14 12.80
N GLU A 84 -18.74 9.38 14.11
CA GLU A 84 -19.66 10.26 14.83
C GLU A 84 -19.36 11.73 14.57
N ASP A 85 -18.07 12.07 14.43
CA ASP A 85 -17.63 13.42 14.12
C ASP A 85 -17.61 13.67 12.61
N ASN A 86 -18.66 14.31 12.09
CA ASN A 86 -18.80 14.63 10.67
C ASN A 86 -17.73 15.61 10.14
N SER A 87 -16.96 16.25 11.03
CA SER A 87 -15.83 17.11 10.62
C SER A 87 -14.58 16.30 10.24
N LEU A 88 -14.54 15.01 10.60
CA LEU A 88 -13.41 14.12 10.37
C LEU A 88 -13.57 13.31 9.09
N LEU A 89 -12.44 12.87 8.53
CA LEU A 89 -12.46 11.94 7.41
C LEU A 89 -13.11 10.62 7.81
N SER A 90 -14.14 10.23 7.07
CA SER A 90 -14.74 8.90 7.18
C SER A 90 -13.75 7.85 6.69
N VAL A 91 -13.05 7.21 7.62
CA VAL A 91 -12.02 6.21 7.35
C VAL A 91 -12.41 4.83 7.85
N SER A 92 -11.98 3.79 7.14
CA SER A 92 -12.18 2.40 7.58
C SER A 92 -11.27 2.06 8.77
N ALA A 93 -11.68 1.05 9.56
CA ALA A 93 -10.86 0.54 10.67
C ALA A 93 -9.47 0.07 10.22
N THR A 94 -9.36 -0.47 9.00
CA THR A 94 -8.07 -0.89 8.41
C THR A 94 -7.19 0.30 8.09
N THR A 95 -7.76 1.42 7.66
CA THR A 95 -7.03 2.67 7.42
C THR A 95 -6.54 3.28 8.74
N ILE A 96 -7.40 3.37 9.76
CA ILE A 96 -6.98 3.82 11.11
C ILE A 96 -5.86 2.95 11.66
N HIS A 97 -5.96 1.63 11.50
CA HIS A 97 -4.90 0.72 11.95
C HIS A 97 -3.54 1.05 11.31
N ARG A 98 -3.52 1.32 10.00
CA ARG A 98 -2.30 1.74 9.29
C ARG A 98 -1.80 3.12 9.73
N MET A 99 -2.70 4.08 9.90
CA MET A 99 -2.34 5.41 10.41
C MET A 99 -1.68 5.31 11.78
N LEU A 100 -2.18 4.44 12.66
CA LEU A 100 -1.58 4.20 13.97
C LEU A 100 -0.18 3.59 13.87
N LEU A 101 0.06 2.70 12.91
CA LEU A 101 1.40 2.19 12.63
C LEU A 101 2.34 3.31 12.14
N ASN A 102 1.86 4.19 11.26
CA ASN A 102 2.63 5.35 10.76
C ASN A 102 2.96 6.35 11.88
N VAL A 103 2.05 6.54 12.84
CA VAL A 103 2.29 7.38 14.04
C VAL A 103 3.26 6.70 15.03
N GLY A 104 3.67 5.45 14.78
CA GLY A 104 4.60 4.71 15.63
C GLY A 104 3.93 3.97 16.79
N VAL A 105 2.60 3.81 16.78
CA VAL A 105 1.90 3.11 17.86
C VAL A 105 1.97 1.60 17.63
N ARG A 106 2.45 0.85 18.63
CA ARG A 106 2.51 -0.61 18.58
C ARG A 106 1.32 -1.23 19.34
N TYR A 107 0.70 -2.23 18.74
CA TYR A 107 -0.37 -2.98 19.39
C TYR A 107 0.22 -4.08 20.27
N LYS A 108 -0.17 -4.13 21.54
CA LYS A 108 0.05 -5.32 22.38
C LYS A 108 -1.27 -6.03 22.55
N LYS A 109 -1.34 -7.29 22.11
CA LYS A 109 -2.49 -8.16 22.39
C LYS A 109 -2.55 -8.44 23.90
N ARG A 110 -3.72 -8.25 24.52
CA ARG A 110 -4.03 -8.75 25.85
C ARG A 110 -5.30 -9.61 25.74
N SER A 111 -5.14 -10.90 25.49
CA SER A 111 -6.27 -11.82 25.27
C SER A 111 -7.26 -11.26 24.21
N ARG A 112 -8.58 -11.25 24.47
CA ARG A 112 -9.64 -10.72 23.59
C ARG A 112 -9.59 -9.20 23.35
N ASN A 113 -8.81 -8.45 24.13
CA ASN A 113 -8.72 -6.98 24.04
C ASN A 113 -7.30 -6.55 23.64
N SER A 114 -7.13 -6.05 22.41
CA SER A 114 -5.86 -5.44 21.98
C SER A 114 -5.77 -4.00 22.48
N PHE A 115 -4.65 -3.61 23.10
CA PHE A 115 -4.40 -2.27 23.63
C PHE A 115 -3.29 -1.58 22.80
N LEU A 116 -3.43 -0.26 22.58
CA LEU A 116 -2.42 0.59 21.96
C LEU A 116 -1.31 0.96 22.95
N ILE A 117 -0.14 0.34 22.83
CA ILE A 117 1.03 0.70 23.64
C ILE A 117 1.91 1.66 22.83
N LYS A 118 2.11 2.86 23.40
CA LYS A 118 2.92 3.92 22.81
C LYS A 118 4.35 3.42 22.58
N ALA A 119 4.92 3.61 21.38
CA ALA A 119 6.37 3.56 21.23
C ALA A 119 6.94 4.91 21.68
N THR A 120 7.45 4.94 22.90
CA THR A 120 8.63 5.67 23.42
C THR A 120 8.98 7.13 23.05
N HIS A 121 8.27 7.85 22.18
CA HIS A 121 8.58 9.26 21.90
C HIS A 121 7.32 10.12 21.93
N VAL A 122 7.40 11.28 22.59
CA VAL A 122 6.32 12.27 22.81
C VAL A 122 5.37 11.96 23.99
N ILE A 123 5.91 11.96 25.20
CA ILE A 123 5.36 12.74 26.33
C ILE A 123 6.57 13.24 27.15
N ARG A 124 7.02 14.47 26.88
CA ARG A 124 7.61 15.31 27.93
C ARG A 124 6.49 16.25 28.36
N GLY A 125 6.32 16.38 29.67
CA GLY A 125 5.25 17.11 30.33
C GLY A 125 5.29 18.60 30.06
#